data_AF-A0AAN8X9K4-F1
#
_entry.id   AF-A0AAN8X9K4-F1
#
_cell.length_a   1.000
_cell.length_b   1.000
_cell.length_c   1.000
_cell.angle_alpha   90.00
_cell.angle_beta   90.00
_cell.angle_gamma   90.00
#
_symmetry.space_group_name_H-M   'P 1'
#
loop_
_entity.id
_entity.type
_entity.pdbx_description
1 polymer ?
#
loop_
_entity_poly.entity_id
_entity_poly.type
_entity_poly.pdbx_seq_one_letter_code
_entity_poly.pdbx_strand_id
1 'polypeptide(L)'
;MSIFDNTKTVRFHEQDYDRITAISSSEGEIVQLEKPTRAEGSVEVWLNKLLIMCQQSVHGIIRQAHHVIQDPDLNVLRFLEQFPAQE
;
A
#
# COMPACT_ATOMS: atom_id res chain seq x y z
N MET A 1 12.79 10.38 8.40
CA MET A 1 12.42 10.09 7.01
C MET A 1 10.91 10.00 6.99
N SER A 2 10.25 10.97 6.36
CA SER A 2 8.80 11.01 6.34
C SER A 2 8.33 9.98 5.32
N ILE A 3 7.40 9.10 5.68
CA ILE A 3 6.74 8.16 4.74
C ILE A 3 6.09 8.92 3.57
N PHE A 4 5.84 10.22 3.73
CA PHE A 4 5.37 11.09 2.66
C PHE A 4 6.44 11.58 1.69
N ASP A 5 7.73 11.47 1.98
CA ASP A 5 8.77 12.04 1.09
C ASP A 5 8.77 11.36 -0.30
N ASN A 6 8.23 10.15 -0.41
CA ASN A 6 8.11 9.43 -1.67
C ASN A 6 6.65 9.22 -2.15
N THR A 7 5.64 9.77 -1.47
CA THR A 7 4.25 9.64 -1.95
C THR A 7 3.94 10.75 -2.97
N LYS A 8 3.72 10.38 -4.23
CA LYS A 8 3.53 11.35 -5.33
C LYS A 8 2.05 11.62 -5.61
N THR A 9 1.20 10.59 -5.57
CA THR A 9 -0.23 10.71 -5.90
C THR A 9 -1.09 9.74 -5.10
N VAL A 10 -2.40 9.99 -5.07
CA VAL A 10 -3.42 9.11 -4.49
C VAL A 10 -4.41 8.68 -5.57
N ARG A 11 -4.98 7.48 -5.44
CA ARG A 11 -5.99 6.96 -6.36
C ARG A 11 -7.37 7.00 -5.71
N PHE A 12 -8.30 7.65 -6.39
CA PHE A 12 -9.71 7.69 -5.99
C PHE A 12 -10.50 6.54 -6.59
N HIS A 13 -11.59 6.17 -5.94
CA HIS A 13 -12.56 5.22 -6.45
C HIS A 13 -13.27 5.81 -7.68
N GLU A 14 -13.55 4.99 -8.70
CA GLU A 14 -14.06 5.47 -10.00
C GLU A 14 -15.45 6.11 -9.95
N GLN A 15 -16.28 5.68 -8.99
CA GLN A 15 -17.65 6.16 -8.81
C GLN A 15 -17.85 7.00 -7.54
N ASP A 16 -16.91 6.92 -6.58
CA ASP A 16 -17.00 7.60 -5.30
C ASP A 16 -15.78 8.52 -5.18
N TYR A 17 -15.91 9.72 -5.76
CA TYR A 17 -14.78 10.61 -6.05
C TYR A 17 -14.06 11.12 -4.80
N ASP A 18 -14.68 11.08 -3.62
CA ASP A 18 -14.03 11.46 -2.37
C ASP A 18 -13.30 10.29 -1.70
N ARG A 19 -13.45 9.07 -2.21
CA ARG A 19 -12.91 7.86 -1.60
C ARG A 19 -11.54 7.51 -2.16
N ILE A 20 -10.50 7.76 -1.37
CA ILE A 20 -9.13 7.34 -1.65
C ILE A 20 -8.98 5.85 -1.33
N THR A 21 -8.40 5.11 -2.28
CA THR A 21 -8.26 3.65 -2.24
C THR A 21 -6.80 3.20 -2.21
N ALA A 22 -5.89 3.95 -2.84
CA ALA A 22 -4.48 3.62 -2.90
C ALA A 22 -3.59 4.88 -2.90
N ILE A 23 -2.31 4.69 -2.59
CA ILE A 23 -1.26 5.67 -2.81
C ILE A 23 -0.27 5.16 -3.86
N SER A 24 0.38 6.08 -4.56
CA SER A 24 1.44 5.78 -5.53
C SER A 24 2.72 6.54 -5.21
N SER A 25 3.84 5.83 -5.26
CA SER A 25 5.17 6.43 -5.11
C SER A 25 5.62 7.17 -6.38
N SER A 26 6.74 7.89 -6.28
CA SER A 26 7.33 8.57 -7.44
C SER A 26 7.86 7.62 -8.51
N GLU A 27 8.27 6.42 -8.10
CA GLU A 27 8.72 5.31 -8.94
C GLU A 27 7.56 4.49 -9.53
N GLY A 28 6.31 4.84 -9.17
CA GLY A 28 5.12 4.18 -9.67
C GLY A 28 4.67 2.96 -8.86
N GLU A 29 5.23 2.74 -7.66
CA GLU A 29 4.80 1.66 -6.79
C GLU A 29 3.45 2.00 -6.16
N ILE A 30 2.47 1.09 -6.26
CA ILE A 30 1.10 1.32 -5.79
C ILE A 30 0.85 0.50 -4.54
N VAL A 31 0.49 1.18 -3.44
CA VAL A 31 0.08 0.54 -2.19
C VAL A 31 -1.42 0.73 -2.01
N GLN A 32 -2.14 -0.39 -1.96
CA GLN A 32 -3.56 -0.38 -1.58
C GLN A 32 -3.69 -0.07 -0.10
N LEU A 33 -4.61 0.83 0.23
CA LEU A 33 -4.90 1.15 1.62
C LEU A 33 -5.67 0.00 2.26
N GLU A 34 -5.30 -0.39 3.48
CA GLU A 34 -6.01 -1.41 4.26
C GLU A 34 -7.48 -1.03 4.45
N LYS A 35 -7.74 0.27 4.65
CA LYS A 35 -9.07 0.85 4.63
C LYS A 35 -9.08 2.13 3.80
N PRO A 36 -10.13 2.35 2.99
CA PRO A 36 -10.24 3.57 2.21
C PRO A 36 -10.38 4.79 3.13
N THR A 37 -9.82 5.92 2.70
CA THR A 37 -9.94 7.21 3.41
C THR A 37 -10.76 8.18 2.57
N ARG A 38 -11.66 8.94 3.20
CA ARG A 38 -12.46 9.96 2.52
C ARG A 38 -11.80 11.33 2.58
N ALA A 39 -11.72 12.01 1.44
CA ALA A 39 -11.21 13.37 1.28
C ALA A 39 -12.27 14.43 1.62
N GLU A 40 -12.86 14.33 2.82
CA GLU A 40 -13.98 15.16 3.24
C GLU A 40 -13.61 16.10 4.39
N GLY A 41 -14.21 17.29 4.37
CA GLY A 41 -14.01 18.31 5.40
C GLY A 41 -12.67 19.01 5.28
N SER A 42 -12.06 19.38 6.41
CA SER A 42 -10.79 20.11 6.42
C SER A 42 -9.67 19.29 5.79
N VAL A 43 -8.91 19.95 4.90
CA VAL A 43 -7.79 19.34 4.17
C VAL A 43 -6.77 18.71 5.10
N GLU A 44 -6.38 19.43 6.14
CA GLU A 44 -5.43 18.94 7.14
C GLU A 44 -5.94 17.69 7.87
N VAL A 45 -7.25 17.60 8.11
CA VAL A 45 -7.84 16.46 8.82
C VAL A 45 -7.80 15.21 7.94
N TRP A 46 -8.23 15.29 6.69
CA TRP A 46 -8.23 14.11 5.82
C TRP A 46 -6.82 13.72 5.38
N LEU A 47 -5.89 14.66 5.25
CA LEU A 47 -4.46 14.36 5.03
C LEU A 47 -3.82 13.63 6.21
N ASN A 48 -4.12 14.06 7.44
CA ASN A 48 -3.63 13.35 8.64
C ASN A 48 -4.21 11.93 8.74
N LYS A 49 -5.49 11.75 8.43
CA LYS A 49 -6.11 10.41 8.36
C LYS A 49 -5.44 9.54 7.31
N LEU A 50 -5.21 10.11 6.12
CA LEU A 50 -4.53 9.43 5.03
C LEU A 50 -3.12 8.99 5.44
N LEU A 51 -2.33 9.86 6.08
CA LEU A 51 -0.99 9.52 6.59
C LEU A 51 -1.01 8.27 7.46
N ILE A 52 -1.87 8.28 8.48
CA ILE A 52 -1.97 7.19 9.44
C ILE A 52 -2.35 5.89 8.71
N MET A 53 -3.29 5.95 7.77
CA MET A 53 -3.71 4.79 6.99
C MET A 53 -2.60 4.26 6.08
N CYS A 54 -1.81 5.14 5.46
CA CYS A 54 -0.65 4.75 4.67
C CYS A 54 0.38 4.00 5.53
N GLN A 55 0.69 4.54 6.72
CA GLN A 55 1.62 3.90 7.65
C GLN A 55 1.14 2.51 8.08
N GLN A 56 -0.15 2.39 8.42
CA GLN A 56 -0.76 1.11 8.78
C GLN A 56 -0.67 0.10 7.63
N SER A 57 -1.00 0.53 6.41
CA SER A 57 -0.99 -0.34 5.22
C SER A 57 0.42 -0.85 4.91
N VAL A 58 1.43 0.03 4.93
CA VAL A 58 2.84 -0.35 4.73
C VAL A 58 3.31 -1.29 5.85
N HIS A 59 2.98 -0.99 7.11
CA HIS A 59 3.33 -1.85 8.24
C HIS A 59 2.68 -3.23 8.14
N GLY A 60 1.45 -3.30 7.64
CA GLY A 60 0.74 -4.54 7.34
C GLY A 60 1.46 -5.39 6.30
N ILE A 61 1.89 -4.78 5.19
CA ILE A 61 2.68 -5.43 4.13
C ILE A 61 3.98 -5.99 4.69
N ILE A 62 4.73 -5.20 5.47
CA ILE A 62 6.00 -5.64 6.09
C ILE A 62 5.77 -6.83 7.02
N ARG A 63 4.72 -6.78 7.86
CA ARG A 63 4.38 -7.89 8.76
C ARG A 63 4.00 -9.15 7.98
N GLN A 64 3.23 -9.01 6.90
CA GLN A 64 2.85 -10.14 6.05
C GLN A 64 4.07 -10.75 5.37
N ALA A 65 4.96 -9.94 4.80
CA ALA A 65 6.21 -10.38 4.20
C ALA A 65 7.10 -11.11 5.23
N HIS A 66 7.21 -10.57 6.45
CA HIS A 66 7.94 -11.22 7.54
C HIS A 66 7.36 -12.59 7.89
N HIS A 67 6.03 -12.73 7.97
CA HIS A 67 5.39 -14.02 8.24
C HIS A 67 5.66 -15.03 7.12
N VAL A 68 5.55 -14.60 5.86
CA VAL A 68 5.85 -15.43 4.68
C VAL A 68 7.31 -15.90 4.70
N ILE A 69 8.27 -15.02 4.99
CA ILE A 69 9.70 -15.38 5.05
C ILE A 69 10.01 -16.38 6.18
N GLN A 70 9.29 -16.28 7.29
CA GLN A 70 9.46 -17.14 8.45
C GLN A 70 8.68 -18.46 8.36
N ASP A 71 7.85 -18.64 7.32
CA ASP A 71 7.09 -19.86 7.12
C ASP A 71 8.06 -21.01 6.77
N PRO A 72 8.18 -22.06 7.61
CA PRO A 72 9.05 -23.20 7.33
C PRO A 72 8.59 -24.01 6.10
N ASP A 73 7.34 -23.85 5.67
CA ASP A 73 6.79 -24.41 4.44
C ASP A 73 6.95 -23.46 3.24
N LEU A 74 7.66 -22.31 3.40
CA LEU A 74 8.02 -21.41 2.31
C LEU A 74 8.93 -22.13 1.31
N ASN A 75 8.29 -22.80 0.37
CA ASN A 75 8.98 -23.44 -0.73
C ASN A 75 9.26 -22.39 -1.79
N VAL A 76 10.37 -21.66 -1.63
CA VAL A 76 10.88 -20.65 -2.58
C VAL A 76 10.98 -21.24 -4.00
N LEU A 77 11.25 -22.54 -4.13
CA LEU A 77 11.22 -23.24 -5.42
C LEU A 77 9.82 -23.26 -6.04
N ARG A 78 8.74 -23.52 -5.27
CA ARG A 78 7.37 -23.43 -5.80
C ARG A 78 6.96 -22.02 -6.19
N PHE A 79 7.42 -21.00 -5.45
CA PHE A 79 7.17 -19.60 -5.80
C PHE A 79 7.84 -19.24 -7.14
N LEU A 80 9.07 -19.72 -7.37
CA LEU A 80 9.79 -19.54 -8.64
C LEU A 80 9.26 -20.42 -9.78
N GLU A 81 8.68 -21.59 -9.48
CA GLU A 81 8.03 -22.46 -10.48
C GLU A 81 6.68 -21.91 -10.94
N GLN A 82 5.95 -21.22 -10.06
CA GLN A 82 4.61 -20.71 -10.34
C GLN A 82 4.61 -19.36 -11.08
N PHE A 83 5.70 -18.60 -10.98
CA PHE A 83 5.96 -17.42 -11.78
C PHE A 83 7.20 -17.70 -12.62
N PRO A 84 7.08 -18.23 -13.85
CA PRO A 84 8.24 -18.40 -14.69
C PRO A 84 8.86 -17.02 -14.85
N ALA A 85 10.09 -16.87 -14.35
CA ALA A 85 10.92 -15.69 -14.57
C ALA A 85 11.26 -15.68 -16.06
N GLN A 86 10.31 -15.23 -16.89
CA GLN A 86 10.55 -15.07 -18.32
C GLN A 86 11.18 -13.70 -18.55
N GLU A 87 12.48 -13.79 -18.88
CA GLU A 87 13.27 -13.01 -19.85
C GLU A 87 13.13 -11.48 -19.85
#